data_AF-A0AAX3ZNG1-F1
#
_entry.id   AF-A0AAX3ZNG1-F1
#
_cell.length_a   1.000
_cell.length_b   1.000
_cell.length_c   1.000
_cell.angle_alpha   90.00
_cell.angle_beta   90.00
_cell.angle_gamma   90.00
#
_symmetry.space_group_name_H-M   'P 1'
#
loop_
_entity.id
_entity.type
_entity.pdbx_description
1 polymer ?
#
loop_
_entity_poly.entity_id
_entity_poly.type
_entity_poly.pdbx_seq_one_letter_code
_entity_poly.pdbx_strand_id
1 'polypeptide(L)'
;MFAVYAARIDRDQPLTGLELGERPAPEARPGWSVVDVRAASLNHHDLWSLRGVGLPEDRLPMILGCDAAGVDEDGNEVVLHSVIGQTGHGVGPKEPRSILTERYQGTFAEQVAVPTWNILPKPKELSFAEAACLPTAWLTAYRMLFTNAGVRPGDSVLVQGAGGGVATAAIVLGKAAGLRVFATSRDEAKRKRALELGAVEAVETGARLPQRVDAVIETVGAATWSHSVKSLKPGGTLVISGATSGDRPSHAELTRIFFLELKVVGSTMGTKDELEDLLSFCAATGVRPVIDEVLPMDRAREGFERMASGEQFGKIVLSGS
;
A
#
# COMPACT_ATOMS: atom_id res chain seq x y z
N MET A 1 8.18 20.47 -15.38
CA MET A 1 8.52 19.06 -15.13
C MET A 1 7.33 18.21 -15.51
N PHE A 2 7.59 17.09 -16.18
CA PHE A 2 6.54 16.16 -16.55
C PHE A 2 5.92 15.54 -15.29
N ALA A 3 4.59 15.42 -15.26
CA ALA A 3 3.87 14.84 -14.15
C ALA A 3 2.54 14.20 -14.56
N VAL A 4 2.02 13.33 -13.69
CA VAL A 4 0.71 12.71 -13.74
C VAL A 4 -0.13 13.28 -12.60
N TYR A 5 -1.24 13.93 -12.92
CA TYR A 5 -2.00 14.70 -11.94
C TYR A 5 -3.51 14.54 -12.11
N ALA A 6 -4.25 14.73 -11.02
CA ALA A 6 -5.68 14.95 -11.04
C ALA A 6 -5.96 16.41 -11.44
N ALA A 7 -6.64 16.61 -12.57
CA ALA A 7 -7.06 17.92 -13.07
C ALA A 7 -8.49 18.28 -12.61
N ARG A 8 -9.33 17.26 -12.42
CA ARG A 8 -10.71 17.35 -11.90
C ARG A 8 -11.04 16.07 -11.14
N ILE A 9 -12.07 16.13 -10.30
CA ILE A 9 -12.60 14.96 -9.61
C ILE A 9 -13.78 14.38 -10.40
N ASP A 10 -13.81 13.07 -10.54
CA ASP A 10 -14.93 12.33 -11.09
C ASP A 10 -15.17 11.07 -10.25
N ARG A 11 -16.27 11.06 -9.50
CA ARG A 11 -16.58 9.99 -8.56
C ARG A 11 -16.86 8.66 -9.25
N ASP A 12 -17.48 8.70 -10.42
CA ASP A 12 -17.97 7.53 -11.13
C ASP A 12 -16.97 7.07 -12.20
N GLN A 13 -16.29 8.01 -12.85
CA GLN A 13 -15.29 7.75 -13.89
C GLN A 13 -13.95 8.42 -13.56
N PRO A 14 -13.24 7.96 -12.51
CA PRO A 14 -12.05 8.65 -11.98
C PRO A 14 -10.97 8.94 -13.01
N LEU A 15 -10.80 8.08 -14.02
CA LEU A 15 -9.76 8.23 -15.03
C LEU A 15 -10.01 9.38 -16.01
N THR A 16 -11.22 9.95 -16.04
CA THR A 16 -11.50 11.16 -16.84
C THR A 16 -10.72 12.35 -16.26
N GLY A 17 -10.57 12.42 -14.94
CA GLY A 17 -9.84 13.47 -14.24
C GLY A 17 -8.32 13.34 -14.27
N LEU A 18 -7.78 12.21 -14.72
CA LEU A 18 -6.35 11.96 -14.85
C LEU A 18 -5.79 12.69 -16.07
N GLU A 19 -4.74 13.49 -15.89
CA GLU A 19 -4.00 14.16 -16.95
C GLU A 19 -2.49 13.93 -16.81
N LEU A 20 -1.79 13.99 -17.95
CA LEU A 20 -0.34 13.84 -18.06
C LEU A 20 0.19 15.08 -18.78
N GLY A 21 1.18 15.75 -18.19
CA GLY A 21 1.74 16.96 -18.80
C GLY A 21 2.63 17.76 -17.87
N GLU A 22 2.97 18.97 -18.30
CA GLU A 22 3.89 19.85 -17.58
C GLU A 22 3.26 20.49 -16.33
N ARG A 23 3.99 20.41 -15.23
CA ARG A 23 3.69 21.08 -13.96
C ARG A 23 4.89 21.90 -13.48
N PRO A 24 4.68 22.97 -12.68
CA PRO A 24 5.78 23.69 -12.06
C PRO A 24 6.67 22.76 -11.23
N ALA A 25 7.98 22.98 -11.27
CA ALA A 25 8.91 22.28 -10.38
C ALA A 25 8.60 22.62 -8.90
N PRO A 26 8.98 21.78 -7.93
CA PRO A 26 8.72 22.06 -6.52
C PRO A 26 9.44 23.32 -6.07
N GLU A 27 8.75 24.16 -5.29
CA GLU A 27 9.36 25.35 -4.70
C GLU A 27 10.20 24.98 -3.48
N ALA A 28 11.32 25.67 -3.29
CA ALA A 28 12.16 25.51 -2.13
C ALA A 28 11.39 25.89 -0.85
N ARG A 29 11.42 25.01 0.15
CA ARG A 29 10.73 25.22 1.43
C ARG A 29 11.65 24.84 2.60
N PRO A 30 11.74 25.67 3.66
CA PRO A 30 12.56 25.32 4.83
C PRO A 30 12.16 23.98 5.45
N GLY A 31 13.14 23.12 5.71
CA GLY A 31 12.93 21.77 6.28
C GLY A 31 12.40 20.74 5.28
N TRP A 32 12.36 21.09 3.99
CA TRP A 32 11.97 20.20 2.90
C TRP A 32 13.16 20.04 1.96
N SER A 33 13.22 18.88 1.31
CA SER A 33 14.22 18.53 0.31
C SER A 33 13.53 18.13 -0.98
N VAL A 34 14.15 18.44 -2.11
CA VAL A 34 13.70 17.97 -3.42
C VAL A 34 14.39 16.66 -3.74
N VAL A 35 13.62 15.69 -4.26
CA VAL A 35 14.11 14.39 -4.68
C VAL A 35 13.81 14.19 -6.15
N ASP A 36 14.84 13.86 -6.92
CA ASP A 36 14.72 13.42 -8.32
C ASP A 36 14.18 11.99 -8.33
N VAL A 37 12.94 11.83 -8.81
CA VAL A 37 12.22 10.55 -8.75
C VAL A 37 12.76 9.61 -9.82
N ARG A 38 13.27 8.45 -9.40
CA ARG A 38 13.72 7.38 -10.31
C ARG A 38 12.66 6.32 -10.52
N ALA A 39 11.85 6.05 -9.51
CA ALA A 39 10.69 5.19 -9.60
C ALA A 39 9.62 5.62 -8.60
N ALA A 40 8.36 5.50 -9.01
CA ALA A 40 7.19 5.68 -8.16
C ALA A 40 6.24 4.49 -8.34
N SER A 41 5.38 4.17 -7.39
CA SER A 41 4.46 3.03 -7.54
C SER A 41 3.00 3.39 -7.31
N LEU A 42 2.11 2.80 -8.11
CA LEU A 42 0.67 3.03 -8.03
C LEU A 42 0.06 2.37 -6.80
N ASN A 43 -0.91 3.04 -6.21
CA ASN A 43 -1.74 2.57 -5.12
C ASN A 43 -3.21 2.83 -5.40
N HIS A 44 -4.10 2.07 -4.75
CA HIS A 44 -5.54 2.34 -4.84
C HIS A 44 -5.91 3.74 -4.33
N HIS A 45 -5.07 4.33 -3.47
CA HIS A 45 -5.18 5.72 -3.05
C HIS A 45 -5.22 6.68 -4.25
N ASP A 46 -4.45 6.44 -5.31
CA ASP A 46 -4.44 7.33 -6.47
C ASP A 46 -5.80 7.32 -7.20
N LEU A 47 -6.44 6.15 -7.30
CA LEU A 47 -7.81 6.03 -7.82
C LEU A 47 -8.85 6.67 -6.88
N TRP A 48 -8.66 6.56 -5.56
CA TRP A 48 -9.55 7.19 -4.58
C TRP A 48 -9.45 8.72 -4.61
N SER A 49 -8.25 9.27 -4.76
CA SER A 49 -8.02 10.70 -4.92
C SER A 49 -8.71 11.25 -6.16
N LEU A 50 -8.66 10.53 -7.29
CA LEU A 50 -9.43 10.88 -8.50
C LEU A 50 -10.95 10.88 -8.29
N ARG A 51 -11.45 10.09 -7.33
CA ARG A 51 -12.87 10.09 -6.90
C ARG A 51 -13.18 11.15 -5.83
N GLY A 52 -12.21 11.96 -5.43
CA GLY A 52 -12.37 12.98 -4.39
C GLY A 52 -12.36 12.44 -2.96
N VAL A 53 -11.83 11.23 -2.74
CA VAL A 53 -11.65 10.67 -1.39
C VAL A 53 -10.24 11.04 -0.91
N GLY A 54 -10.15 11.87 0.12
CA GLY A 54 -8.86 12.38 0.64
C GLY A 54 -8.33 13.61 -0.10
N LEU A 55 -8.78 13.85 -1.33
CA LEU A 55 -8.43 15.00 -2.16
C LEU A 55 -9.68 15.85 -2.48
N PRO A 56 -9.83 17.06 -1.90
CA PRO A 56 -10.92 17.98 -2.25
C PRO A 56 -10.64 18.77 -3.55
N GLU A 57 -11.70 19.23 -4.22
CA GLU A 57 -11.62 19.96 -5.52
C GLU A 57 -10.80 21.26 -5.44
N ASP A 58 -10.80 21.95 -4.30
CA ASP A 58 -10.09 23.21 -4.09
C ASP A 58 -8.55 23.06 -4.05
N ARG A 59 -8.04 21.82 -4.06
CA ARG A 59 -6.61 21.50 -4.09
C ARG A 59 -6.11 21.04 -5.46
N LEU A 60 -6.98 21.06 -6.47
CA LEU A 60 -6.61 20.71 -7.83
C LEU A 60 -5.97 21.90 -8.56
N PRO A 61 -5.08 21.65 -9.53
CA PRO A 61 -4.55 20.33 -9.92
C PRO A 61 -3.53 19.76 -8.91
N MET A 62 -3.61 18.44 -8.67
CA MET A 62 -2.79 17.70 -7.70
C MET A 62 -2.01 16.58 -8.40
N ILE A 63 -0.68 16.62 -8.34
CA ILE A 63 0.19 15.52 -8.76
C ILE A 63 -0.12 14.31 -7.87
N LEU A 64 -0.37 13.16 -8.51
CA LEU A 64 -0.71 11.90 -7.83
C LEU A 64 0.54 11.14 -7.39
N GLY A 65 0.39 10.03 -6.68
CA GLY A 65 1.48 9.17 -6.22
C GLY A 65 1.88 9.41 -4.77
N CYS A 66 1.93 8.33 -3.99
CA CYS A 66 2.39 8.34 -2.61
C CYS A 66 3.79 7.75 -2.44
N ASP A 67 4.22 6.93 -3.38
CA ASP A 67 5.38 6.08 -3.26
C ASP A 67 6.48 6.57 -4.21
N ALA A 68 7.71 6.72 -3.72
CA ALA A 68 8.87 6.92 -4.58
C ALA A 68 10.19 6.45 -3.96
N ALA A 69 11.11 6.13 -4.86
CA ALA A 69 12.53 6.05 -4.60
C ALA A 69 13.27 6.88 -5.65
N GLY A 70 14.33 7.57 -5.23
CA GLY A 70 14.98 8.59 -6.04
C GLY A 70 16.34 9.00 -5.50
N VAL A 71 16.84 10.13 -5.98
CA VAL A 71 18.12 10.71 -5.57
C VAL A 71 17.87 12.07 -4.93
N ASP A 72 18.43 12.30 -3.74
CA ASP A 72 18.35 13.61 -3.08
C ASP A 72 19.37 14.62 -3.65
N GLU A 73 19.32 15.86 -3.17
CA GLU A 73 20.19 16.97 -3.62
C GLU A 73 21.69 16.68 -3.44
N ASP A 74 22.05 15.79 -2.52
CA ASP A 74 23.44 15.39 -2.23
C ASP A 74 23.89 14.17 -3.04
N GLY A 75 23.00 13.59 -3.86
CA GLY A 75 23.30 12.41 -4.68
C GLY A 75 23.06 11.08 -3.97
N ASN A 76 22.41 11.06 -2.80
CA ASN A 76 22.12 9.81 -2.08
C ASN A 76 20.88 9.13 -2.65
N GLU A 77 20.90 7.80 -2.73
CA GLU A 77 19.72 7.02 -3.09
C GLU A 77 18.76 6.90 -1.89
N VAL A 78 17.50 7.30 -2.09
CA VAL A 78 16.52 7.45 -1.01
C VAL A 78 15.17 6.82 -1.33
N VAL A 79 14.40 6.54 -0.28
CA VAL A 79 13.00 6.09 -0.30
C VAL A 79 12.17 7.07 0.52
N LEU A 80 10.97 7.39 0.03
CA LEU A 80 10.11 8.40 0.67
C LEU A 80 9.04 7.76 1.55
N HIS A 81 8.89 8.26 2.78
CA HIS A 81 7.73 7.98 3.62
C HIS A 81 6.62 9.01 3.36
N SER A 82 5.45 8.55 2.94
CA SER A 82 4.39 9.44 2.42
C SER A 82 3.58 10.16 3.51
N VAL A 83 3.67 9.74 4.77
CA VAL A 83 2.82 10.28 5.86
C VAL A 83 3.49 11.51 6.48
N ILE A 84 2.86 12.67 6.32
CA ILE A 84 3.34 13.96 6.81
C ILE A 84 2.48 14.40 7.98
N GLY A 85 3.07 15.04 9.00
CA GLY A 85 2.35 15.61 10.14
C GLY A 85 1.91 14.62 11.23
N GLN A 86 2.12 13.31 11.06
CA GLN A 86 1.74 12.30 12.07
C GLN A 86 2.35 12.57 13.45
N THR A 87 3.61 13.02 13.49
CA THR A 87 4.35 13.33 14.73
C THR A 87 4.78 14.79 14.79
N GLY A 88 4.38 15.62 13.81
CA GLY A 88 4.83 17.00 13.65
C GLY A 88 6.30 17.18 13.23
N HIS A 89 7.10 16.12 13.10
CA HIS A 89 8.49 16.24 12.63
C HIS A 89 8.55 16.75 11.19
N GLY A 90 9.48 17.67 10.91
CA GLY A 90 9.68 18.29 9.60
C GLY A 90 8.66 19.38 9.22
N VAL A 91 7.51 19.47 9.88
CA VAL A 91 6.40 20.38 9.52
C VAL A 91 5.78 21.17 10.68
N GLY A 92 6.11 20.81 11.92
CA GLY A 92 5.60 21.43 13.14
C GLY A 92 4.39 20.70 13.74
N PRO A 93 4.12 20.89 15.04
CA PRO A 93 3.12 20.10 15.80
C PRO A 93 1.67 20.42 15.45
N LYS A 94 1.42 21.52 14.74
CA LYS A 94 0.07 21.91 14.28
C LYS A 94 -0.26 21.38 12.90
N GLU A 95 0.71 20.75 12.23
CA GLU A 95 0.46 20.19 10.91
C GLU A 95 -0.42 18.93 11.05
N PRO A 96 -1.64 18.92 10.48
CA PRO A 96 -2.49 17.75 10.48
C PRO A 96 -1.83 16.61 9.72
N ARG A 97 -2.12 15.38 10.16
CA ARG A 97 -1.71 14.18 9.44
C ARG A 97 -2.30 14.21 8.02
N SER A 98 -1.45 14.08 7.01
CA SER A 98 -1.83 13.88 5.61
C SER A 98 -0.94 12.83 4.96
N ILE A 99 -1.39 12.29 3.85
CA ILE A 99 -0.57 11.51 2.92
C ILE A 99 -0.19 12.43 1.74
N LEU A 100 0.94 12.20 1.09
CA LEU A 100 1.19 12.79 -0.24
C LEU A 100 -0.02 12.56 -1.16
N THR A 101 -0.29 13.48 -2.08
CA THR A 101 -1.52 13.53 -2.91
C THR A 101 -2.79 14.03 -2.18
N GLU A 102 -2.80 14.21 -0.85
CA GLU A 102 -3.96 14.80 -0.15
C GLU A 102 -3.81 16.31 0.05
N ARG A 103 -2.67 16.73 0.63
CA ARG A 103 -2.35 18.14 0.93
C ARG A 103 -1.14 18.64 0.16
N TYR A 104 -0.20 17.75 -0.10
CA TYR A 104 1.08 18.02 -0.74
C TYR A 104 1.15 17.26 -2.05
N GLN A 105 1.85 17.83 -3.04
CA GLN A 105 2.02 17.24 -4.37
C GLN A 105 2.65 15.84 -4.25
N GLY A 106 2.15 14.91 -5.07
CA GLY A 106 2.57 13.51 -5.07
C GLY A 106 3.86 13.23 -5.85
N THR A 107 4.13 11.94 -6.03
CA THR A 107 5.41 11.42 -6.54
C THR A 107 5.40 11.04 -8.02
N PHE A 108 4.28 11.13 -8.73
CA PHE A 108 4.23 10.90 -10.18
C PHE A 108 4.65 12.16 -10.93
N ALA A 109 5.88 12.58 -10.71
CA ALA A 109 6.56 13.67 -11.40
C ALA A 109 8.06 13.41 -11.44
N GLU A 110 8.79 14.15 -12.28
CA GLU A 110 10.26 14.05 -12.35
C GLU A 110 10.92 14.42 -11.00
N GLN A 111 10.32 15.34 -10.25
CA GLN A 111 10.79 15.75 -8.92
C GLN A 111 9.64 15.85 -7.93
N VAL A 112 9.93 15.60 -6.66
CA VAL A 112 8.98 15.78 -5.56
C VAL A 112 9.66 16.46 -4.37
N ALA A 113 8.99 17.43 -3.75
CA ALA A 113 9.42 17.99 -2.48
C ALA A 113 8.72 17.29 -1.33
N VAL A 114 9.49 16.87 -0.33
CA VAL A 114 8.99 16.27 0.92
C VAL A 114 9.71 16.87 2.12
N PRO A 115 9.15 16.82 3.34
CA PRO A 115 9.92 17.15 4.53
C PRO A 115 11.18 16.27 4.57
N THR A 116 12.35 16.84 4.88
CA THR A 116 13.61 16.07 4.91
C THR A 116 13.53 14.89 5.90
N TRP A 117 12.72 15.03 6.95
CA TRP A 117 12.41 13.96 7.91
C TRP A 117 11.78 12.71 7.28
N ASN A 118 11.05 12.87 6.17
CA ASN A 118 10.34 11.80 5.48
C ASN A 118 11.22 11.01 4.51
N ILE A 119 12.52 11.31 4.44
CA ILE A 119 13.49 10.64 3.57
C ILE A 119 14.22 9.55 4.37
N LEU A 120 14.27 8.34 3.83
CA LEU A 120 15.06 7.23 4.36
C LEU A 120 16.11 6.78 3.34
N PRO A 121 17.28 6.29 3.79
CA PRO A 121 18.27 5.73 2.89
C PRO A 121 17.71 4.48 2.20
N LYS A 122 17.88 4.40 0.87
CA LYS A 122 17.54 3.20 0.11
C LYS A 122 18.60 2.12 0.35
N PRO A 123 18.24 0.89 0.75
CA PRO A 123 19.17 -0.22 0.74
C PRO A 123 19.77 -0.42 -0.65
N LYS A 124 21.08 -0.65 -0.72
CA LYS A 124 21.81 -0.88 -1.98
C LYS A 124 21.36 -2.17 -2.68
N GLU A 125 20.81 -3.11 -1.92
CA GLU A 125 20.34 -4.41 -2.38
C GLU A 125 19.01 -4.33 -3.16
N LEU A 126 18.29 -3.21 -3.05
CA LEU A 126 17.04 -2.97 -3.76
C LEU A 126 17.30 -2.10 -4.98
N SER A 127 16.61 -2.37 -6.08
CA SER A 127 16.47 -1.41 -7.18
C SER A 127 15.55 -0.25 -6.78
N PHE A 128 15.56 0.84 -7.54
CA PHE A 128 14.59 1.93 -7.33
C PHE A 128 13.14 1.45 -7.49
N ALA A 129 12.86 0.60 -8.47
CA ALA A 129 11.51 0.05 -8.70
C ALA A 129 11.02 -0.79 -7.51
N GLU A 130 11.89 -1.65 -6.96
CA GLU A 130 11.57 -2.42 -5.76
C GLU A 130 11.39 -1.51 -4.55
N ALA A 131 12.31 -0.58 -4.32
CA ALA A 131 12.24 0.32 -3.19
C ALA A 131 10.98 1.22 -3.21
N ALA A 132 10.57 1.69 -4.39
CA ALA A 132 9.35 2.46 -4.58
C ALA A 132 8.07 1.64 -4.29
N CYS A 133 8.11 0.31 -4.22
CA CYS A 133 6.94 -0.49 -3.86
C CYS A 133 6.67 -0.55 -2.35
N LEU A 134 7.65 -0.13 -1.54
CA LEU A 134 7.67 -0.32 -0.09
C LEU A 134 6.76 0.64 0.70
N PRO A 135 6.73 1.97 0.45
CA PRO A 135 6.23 2.93 1.43
C PRO A 135 4.74 2.89 1.74
N THR A 136 3.90 2.45 0.79
CA THR A 136 2.45 2.37 1.01
C THR A 136 2.00 0.93 1.23
N ALA A 137 1.99 0.10 0.18
CA ALA A 137 1.33 -1.20 0.21
C ALA A 137 2.06 -2.22 1.09
N TRP A 138 3.38 -2.29 0.95
CA TRP A 138 4.23 -3.21 1.71
C TRP A 138 4.40 -2.77 3.15
N LEU A 139 4.56 -1.47 3.42
CA LEU A 139 4.54 -0.92 4.78
C LEU A 139 3.22 -1.22 5.49
N THR A 140 2.10 -1.06 4.78
CA THR A 140 0.78 -1.43 5.33
C THR A 140 0.73 -2.91 5.68
N ALA A 141 1.18 -3.80 4.78
CA ALA A 141 1.22 -5.24 5.05
C ALA A 141 2.14 -5.60 6.23
N TYR A 142 3.32 -4.98 6.31
CA TYR A 142 4.27 -5.12 7.43
C TYR A 142 3.61 -4.74 8.76
N ARG A 143 3.00 -3.55 8.83
CA ARG A 143 2.27 -3.10 10.01
C ARG A 143 1.11 -4.03 10.37
N MET A 144 0.35 -4.51 9.37
CA MET A 144 -0.77 -5.40 9.63
C MET A 144 -0.33 -6.72 10.26
N LEU A 145 0.76 -7.31 9.75
CA LEU A 145 1.32 -8.55 10.28
C LEU A 145 1.97 -8.32 11.66
N PHE A 146 2.99 -7.48 11.72
CA PHE A 146 3.92 -7.50 12.85
C PHE A 146 3.52 -6.55 13.98
N THR A 147 2.92 -5.41 13.67
CA THR A 147 2.48 -4.43 14.69
C THR A 147 1.06 -4.71 15.18
N ASN A 148 0.10 -4.82 14.27
CA ASN A 148 -1.31 -4.86 14.62
C ASN A 148 -1.78 -6.26 15.02
N ALA A 149 -1.41 -7.28 14.24
CA ALA A 149 -1.75 -8.66 14.57
C ALA A 149 -0.77 -9.28 15.57
N GLY A 150 0.50 -8.82 15.58
CA GLY A 150 1.53 -9.31 16.49
C GLY A 150 1.89 -10.79 16.25
N VAL A 151 1.77 -11.25 15.01
CA VAL A 151 2.04 -12.65 14.65
C VAL A 151 3.52 -12.99 14.75
N ARG A 152 3.81 -14.22 15.12
CA ARG A 152 5.14 -14.75 15.37
C ARG A 152 5.44 -15.94 14.46
N PRO A 153 6.72 -16.30 14.23
CA PRO A 153 7.06 -17.50 13.48
C PRO A 153 6.28 -18.73 13.98
N GLY A 154 5.66 -19.48 13.06
CA GLY A 154 4.77 -20.62 13.35
C GLY A 154 3.27 -20.28 13.36
N ASP A 155 2.89 -19.02 13.57
CA ASP A 155 1.49 -18.58 13.50
C ASP A 155 0.93 -18.72 12.08
N SER A 156 -0.40 -18.76 12.01
CA SER A 156 -1.16 -18.90 10.77
C SER A 156 -1.92 -17.62 10.45
N VAL A 157 -1.87 -17.20 9.19
CA VAL A 157 -2.49 -15.96 8.72
C VAL A 157 -3.33 -16.24 7.49
N LEU A 158 -4.53 -15.66 7.42
CA LEU A 158 -5.34 -15.64 6.20
C LEU A 158 -5.22 -14.26 5.52
N VAL A 159 -4.88 -14.23 4.25
CA VAL A 159 -4.91 -13.04 3.40
C VAL A 159 -6.13 -13.09 2.49
N GLN A 160 -7.04 -12.13 2.64
CA GLN A 160 -8.21 -12.04 1.76
C GLN A 160 -7.86 -11.35 0.44
N GLY A 161 -8.30 -11.92 -0.68
CA GLY A 161 -8.22 -11.27 -1.99
C GLY A 161 -6.80 -11.14 -2.55
N ALA A 162 -6.15 -12.27 -2.84
CA ALA A 162 -4.83 -12.30 -3.46
C ALA A 162 -4.82 -11.59 -4.83
N GLY A 163 -3.80 -10.75 -5.02
CA GLY A 163 -3.56 -10.01 -6.26
C GLY A 163 -3.15 -8.56 -6.04
N GLY A 164 -3.71 -7.89 -5.03
CA GLY A 164 -3.33 -6.51 -4.72
C GLY A 164 -1.93 -6.39 -4.11
N GLY A 165 -1.39 -5.17 -4.09
CA GLY A 165 -0.07 -4.88 -3.50
C GLY A 165 0.05 -5.27 -2.02
N VAL A 166 -0.97 -4.98 -1.20
CA VAL A 166 -0.98 -5.36 0.23
C VAL A 166 -1.07 -6.88 0.40
N ALA A 167 -1.93 -7.54 -0.38
CA ALA A 167 -2.13 -8.99 -0.27
C ALA A 167 -0.88 -9.77 -0.68
N THR A 168 -0.26 -9.40 -1.81
CA THR A 168 0.99 -10.02 -2.27
C THR A 168 2.14 -9.75 -1.30
N ALA A 169 2.25 -8.53 -0.76
CA ALA A 169 3.22 -8.21 0.29
C ALA A 169 3.02 -9.07 1.54
N ALA A 170 1.78 -9.21 2.03
CA ALA A 170 1.48 -9.99 3.23
C ALA A 170 1.85 -11.47 3.06
N ILE A 171 1.66 -12.05 1.87
CA ILE A 171 2.08 -13.43 1.57
C ILE A 171 3.60 -13.56 1.61
N VAL A 172 4.31 -12.68 0.91
CA VAL A 172 5.78 -12.76 0.79
C VAL A 172 6.46 -12.47 2.14
N LEU A 173 6.06 -11.40 2.82
CA LEU A 173 6.56 -11.05 4.15
C LEU A 173 6.24 -12.14 5.17
N GLY A 174 5.01 -12.66 5.16
CA GLY A 174 4.60 -13.72 6.07
C GLY A 174 5.39 -15.00 5.88
N LYS A 175 5.61 -15.45 4.64
CA LYS A 175 6.45 -16.62 4.33
C LYS A 175 7.87 -16.43 4.87
N ALA A 176 8.48 -15.27 4.58
CA ALA A 176 9.85 -14.96 5.00
C ALA A 176 9.99 -14.87 6.54
N ALA A 177 8.94 -14.45 7.24
CA ALA A 177 8.88 -14.43 8.70
C ALA A 177 8.54 -15.79 9.33
N GLY A 178 8.42 -16.88 8.55
CA GLY A 178 8.10 -18.21 9.05
C GLY A 178 6.63 -18.41 9.43
N LEU A 179 5.71 -17.64 8.85
CA LEU A 179 4.27 -17.79 9.05
C LEU A 179 3.68 -18.82 8.08
N ARG A 180 2.58 -19.46 8.48
CA ARG A 180 1.74 -20.29 7.60
C ARG A 180 0.66 -19.44 6.96
N VAL A 181 0.92 -18.94 5.76
CA VAL A 181 0.02 -18.01 5.07
C VAL A 181 -0.99 -18.75 4.19
N PHE A 182 -2.28 -18.57 4.47
CA PHE A 182 -3.40 -18.96 3.62
C PHE A 182 -3.84 -17.75 2.79
N ALA A 183 -4.30 -17.99 1.57
CA ALA A 183 -4.81 -16.92 0.71
C ALA A 183 -6.19 -17.27 0.15
N THR A 184 -7.01 -16.26 -0.13
CA THR A 184 -8.24 -16.44 -0.91
C THR A 184 -8.19 -15.60 -2.17
N SER A 185 -8.80 -16.07 -3.25
CA SER A 185 -9.14 -15.24 -4.41
C SER A 185 -10.26 -15.86 -5.21
N ARG A 186 -11.07 -15.03 -5.89
CA ARG A 186 -12.09 -15.47 -6.85
C ARG A 186 -11.50 -15.89 -8.20
N ASP A 187 -10.22 -15.58 -8.41
CA ASP A 187 -9.50 -15.83 -9.65
C ASP A 187 -8.50 -16.99 -9.46
N GLU A 188 -8.65 -18.03 -10.26
CA GLU A 188 -7.80 -19.22 -10.22
C GLU A 188 -6.33 -18.92 -10.53
N ALA A 189 -6.05 -18.05 -11.50
CA ALA A 189 -4.69 -17.68 -11.84
C ALA A 189 -4.03 -16.95 -10.66
N LYS A 190 -4.77 -16.07 -9.97
CA LYS A 190 -4.24 -15.38 -8.77
C LYS A 190 -4.03 -16.32 -7.60
N ARG A 191 -4.85 -17.37 -7.44
CA ARG A 191 -4.59 -18.42 -6.44
C ARG A 191 -3.32 -19.20 -6.75
N LYS A 192 -3.09 -19.59 -8.00
CA LYS A 192 -1.84 -20.26 -8.42
C LYS A 192 -0.61 -19.40 -8.12
N ARG A 193 -0.65 -18.12 -8.51
CA ARG A 193 0.43 -17.17 -8.20
C ARG A 193 0.61 -16.95 -6.69
N ALA A 194 -0.46 -16.97 -5.89
CA ALA A 194 -0.35 -16.88 -4.43
C ALA A 194 0.43 -18.07 -3.82
N LEU A 195 0.25 -19.29 -4.37
CA LEU A 195 1.03 -20.46 -3.97
C LEU A 195 2.51 -20.31 -4.35
N GLU A 196 2.80 -19.80 -5.55
CA GLU A 196 4.18 -19.51 -5.99
C GLU A 196 4.88 -18.50 -5.06
N LEU A 197 4.15 -17.48 -4.58
CA LEU A 197 4.65 -16.52 -3.59
C LEU A 197 4.91 -17.16 -2.22
N GLY A 198 4.37 -18.35 -1.94
CA GLY A 198 4.58 -19.10 -0.72
C GLY A 198 3.40 -19.16 0.24
N ALA A 199 2.18 -18.89 -0.22
CA ALA A 199 1.00 -19.33 0.50
C ALA A 199 1.01 -20.86 0.60
N VAL A 200 0.71 -21.40 1.78
CA VAL A 200 0.63 -22.85 2.00
C VAL A 200 -0.62 -23.46 1.35
N GLU A 201 -1.66 -22.65 1.20
CA GLU A 201 -2.89 -23.02 0.50
C GLU A 201 -3.59 -21.75 0.00
N ALA A 202 -4.17 -21.82 -1.21
CA ALA A 202 -4.93 -20.73 -1.81
C ALA A 202 -6.29 -21.27 -2.27
N VAL A 203 -7.37 -20.76 -1.68
CA VAL A 203 -8.73 -21.27 -1.88
C VAL A 203 -9.66 -20.23 -2.49
N GLU A 204 -10.81 -20.69 -2.99
CA GLU A 204 -11.88 -19.80 -3.45
C GLU A 204 -12.35 -18.86 -2.33
N THR A 205 -12.82 -17.67 -2.69
CA THR A 205 -13.36 -16.73 -1.70
C THR A 205 -14.53 -17.35 -0.93
N GLY A 206 -14.41 -17.37 0.40
CA GLY A 206 -15.41 -17.95 1.30
C GLY A 206 -15.30 -19.47 1.50
N ALA A 207 -14.39 -20.15 0.79
CA ALA A 207 -14.15 -21.57 1.00
C ALA A 207 -13.55 -21.83 2.39
N ARG A 208 -13.94 -22.96 2.98
CA ARG A 208 -13.50 -23.36 4.32
C ARG A 208 -12.01 -23.68 4.31
N LEU A 209 -11.24 -22.99 5.17
CA LEU A 209 -9.84 -23.31 5.44
C LEU A 209 -9.70 -24.65 6.20
N PRO A 210 -8.57 -25.36 6.05
CA PRO A 210 -8.31 -26.60 6.79
C PRO A 210 -8.22 -26.37 8.31
N GLN A 211 -7.89 -25.15 8.74
CA GLN A 211 -7.81 -24.75 10.13
C GLN A 211 -8.25 -23.29 10.31
N ARG A 212 -8.54 -22.92 11.56
CA ARG A 212 -8.66 -21.51 11.94
C ARG A 212 -7.28 -20.87 12.04
N VAL A 213 -7.22 -19.56 11.80
CA VAL A 213 -5.97 -18.78 11.77
C VAL A 213 -5.83 -17.83 12.97
N ASP A 214 -4.60 -17.44 13.26
CA ASP A 214 -4.26 -16.50 14.35
C ASP A 214 -4.57 -15.05 13.95
N ALA A 215 -4.39 -14.72 12.66
CA ALA A 215 -4.74 -13.42 12.13
C ALA A 215 -5.38 -13.47 10.73
N VAL A 216 -6.17 -12.44 10.41
CA VAL A 216 -6.69 -12.20 9.06
C VAL A 216 -6.25 -10.82 8.59
N ILE A 217 -5.69 -10.76 7.38
CA ILE A 217 -5.35 -9.56 6.63
C ILE A 217 -6.53 -9.27 5.69
N GLU A 218 -7.33 -8.26 6.07
CA GLU A 218 -8.58 -7.90 5.41
C GLU A 218 -8.42 -6.59 4.62
N THR A 219 -8.49 -6.70 3.28
CA THR A 219 -8.42 -5.56 2.36
C THR A 219 -9.67 -5.42 1.48
N VAL A 220 -10.57 -6.40 1.51
CA VAL A 220 -11.72 -6.50 0.61
C VAL A 220 -12.96 -5.89 1.26
N GLY A 221 -13.23 -6.19 2.54
CA GLY A 221 -14.33 -5.59 3.30
C GLY A 221 -15.62 -6.40 3.24
N ALA A 222 -16.74 -5.76 2.90
CA ALA A 222 -18.08 -6.32 3.06
C ALA A 222 -18.28 -7.74 2.51
N ALA A 223 -17.70 -8.07 1.34
CA ALA A 223 -17.87 -9.36 0.69
C ALA A 223 -17.17 -10.53 1.41
N THR A 224 -16.10 -10.27 2.16
CA THR A 224 -15.30 -11.31 2.86
C THR A 224 -15.43 -11.25 4.38
N TRP A 225 -16.04 -10.19 4.92
CA TRP A 225 -16.13 -9.93 6.36
C TRP A 225 -16.55 -11.15 7.19
N SER A 226 -17.68 -11.77 6.85
CA SER A 226 -18.20 -12.92 7.61
C SER A 226 -17.24 -14.11 7.55
N HIS A 227 -16.59 -14.33 6.40
CA HIS A 227 -15.57 -15.37 6.26
C HIS A 227 -14.32 -15.06 7.11
N SER A 228 -13.85 -13.82 7.11
CA SER A 228 -12.72 -13.37 7.93
C SER A 228 -12.99 -13.61 9.42
N VAL A 229 -14.12 -13.14 9.94
CA VAL A 229 -14.50 -13.32 11.35
C VAL A 229 -14.67 -14.81 11.70
N LYS A 230 -15.23 -15.62 10.80
CA LYS A 230 -15.42 -17.06 11.02
C LYS A 230 -14.12 -17.87 10.95
N SER A 231 -13.10 -17.38 10.27
CA SER A 231 -11.81 -18.05 10.08
C SER A 231 -10.86 -17.93 11.26
N LEU A 232 -11.09 -16.99 12.17
CA LEU A 232 -10.21 -16.79 13.33
C LEU A 232 -10.34 -17.89 14.39
N LYS A 233 -9.22 -18.15 15.06
CA LYS A 233 -9.16 -18.82 16.38
C LYS A 233 -9.72 -17.88 17.46
N PRO A 234 -10.18 -18.42 18.61
CA PRO A 234 -10.44 -17.58 19.78
C PRO A 234 -9.22 -16.71 20.13
N GLY A 235 -9.45 -15.43 20.45
CA GLY A 235 -8.39 -14.45 20.72
C GLY A 235 -7.68 -13.89 19.48
N GLY A 236 -8.01 -14.38 18.28
CA GLY A 236 -7.35 -13.99 17.03
C GLY A 236 -7.67 -12.57 16.56
N THR A 237 -6.84 -12.04 15.65
CA THR A 237 -6.90 -10.64 15.22
C THR A 237 -7.29 -10.49 13.74
N LEU A 238 -8.38 -9.79 13.47
CA LEU A 238 -8.75 -9.31 12.13
C LEU A 238 -8.18 -7.90 11.97
N VAL A 239 -7.24 -7.73 11.04
CA VAL A 239 -6.67 -6.41 10.70
C VAL A 239 -7.25 -5.91 9.39
N ILE A 240 -7.88 -4.74 9.39
CA ILE A 240 -8.56 -4.15 8.23
C ILE A 240 -7.74 -2.97 7.71
N SER A 241 -7.37 -2.95 6.44
CA SER A 241 -6.72 -1.80 5.80
C SER A 241 -7.44 -1.28 4.55
N GLY A 242 -8.60 -1.84 4.23
CA GLY A 242 -9.37 -1.46 3.05
C GLY A 242 -10.75 -2.10 3.04
N ALA A 243 -11.62 -1.55 2.20
CA ALA A 243 -13.01 -1.97 2.05
C ALA A 243 -13.43 -1.90 0.57
N THR A 244 -12.63 -2.48 -0.33
CA THR A 244 -12.82 -2.42 -1.78
C THR A 244 -14.22 -2.86 -2.25
N SER A 245 -14.83 -3.85 -1.60
CA SER A 245 -16.20 -4.30 -1.91
C SER A 245 -17.31 -3.55 -1.15
N GLY A 246 -16.95 -2.51 -0.40
CA GLY A 246 -17.86 -1.75 0.47
C GLY A 246 -17.52 -1.85 1.96
N ASP A 247 -17.93 -0.84 2.70
CA ASP A 247 -17.68 -0.63 4.13
C ASP A 247 -18.82 -1.15 5.04
N ARG A 248 -19.92 -1.63 4.46
CA ARG A 248 -21.12 -2.10 5.17
C ARG A 248 -21.33 -3.61 4.99
N PRO A 249 -20.75 -4.46 5.84
CA PRO A 249 -21.05 -5.89 5.83
C PRO A 249 -22.52 -6.13 6.23
N SER A 250 -23.14 -7.18 5.67
CA SER A 250 -24.53 -7.53 5.98
C SER A 250 -24.75 -7.92 7.45
N HIS A 251 -23.73 -8.50 8.07
CA HIS A 251 -23.72 -8.83 9.49
C HIS A 251 -22.38 -8.44 10.11
N ALA A 252 -22.42 -7.67 11.20
CA ALA A 252 -21.22 -7.28 11.94
C ALA A 252 -20.58 -8.45 12.72
N GLU A 253 -21.28 -9.57 12.91
CA GLU A 253 -20.80 -10.76 13.64
C GLU A 253 -20.46 -10.49 15.12
N LEU A 254 -21.12 -9.50 15.74
CA LEU A 254 -20.84 -9.04 17.11
C LEU A 254 -20.82 -10.19 18.13
N THR A 255 -21.81 -11.10 18.08
CA THR A 255 -21.88 -12.25 18.99
C THR A 255 -20.64 -13.11 18.96
N ARG A 256 -20.09 -13.34 17.78
CA ARG A 256 -18.87 -14.14 17.63
C ARG A 256 -17.65 -13.36 18.10
N ILE A 257 -17.58 -12.07 17.77
CA ILE A 257 -16.47 -11.19 18.16
C ILE A 257 -16.32 -11.16 19.68
N PHE A 258 -17.39 -10.85 20.42
CA PHE A 258 -17.27 -10.74 21.88
C PHE A 258 -17.10 -12.11 22.56
N PHE A 259 -17.75 -13.17 22.07
CA PHE A 259 -17.71 -14.47 22.74
C PHE A 259 -16.41 -15.24 22.50
N LEU A 260 -15.75 -15.03 21.36
CA LEU A 260 -14.44 -15.60 21.06
C LEU A 260 -13.30 -14.63 21.34
N GLU A 261 -13.58 -13.48 21.96
CA GLU A 261 -12.60 -12.44 22.29
C GLU A 261 -11.74 -12.03 21.08
N LEU A 262 -12.37 -11.93 19.91
CA LEU A 262 -11.68 -11.55 18.68
C LEU A 262 -11.34 -10.06 18.72
N LYS A 263 -10.20 -9.70 18.12
CA LYS A 263 -9.78 -8.31 17.96
C LYS A 263 -10.05 -7.84 16.55
N VAL A 264 -10.64 -6.66 16.40
CA VAL A 264 -10.82 -5.99 15.11
C VAL A 264 -10.00 -4.70 15.14
N VAL A 265 -8.96 -4.62 14.30
CA VAL A 265 -7.96 -3.55 14.34
C VAL A 265 -7.88 -2.87 12.98
N GLY A 266 -8.04 -1.54 12.97
CA GLY A 266 -7.81 -0.74 11.76
C GLY A 266 -6.31 -0.52 11.49
N SER A 267 -5.93 -0.52 10.21
CA SER A 267 -4.58 -0.23 9.75
C SER A 267 -4.60 0.77 8.61
N THR A 268 -3.70 1.74 8.62
CA THR A 268 -3.55 2.71 7.54
C THR A 268 -2.09 3.13 7.47
N MET A 269 -1.45 2.93 6.31
CA MET A 269 -0.02 3.19 6.11
C MET A 269 0.84 2.46 7.16
N GLY A 270 1.97 3.06 7.52
CA GLY A 270 2.76 2.76 8.71
C GLY A 270 3.58 3.99 9.13
N THR A 271 4.29 3.85 10.23
CA THR A 271 5.23 4.86 10.74
C THR A 271 6.52 4.86 9.93
N LYS A 272 7.34 5.91 10.09
CA LYS A 272 8.67 5.99 9.49
C LYS A 272 9.58 4.85 9.99
N ASP A 273 9.53 4.57 11.29
CA ASP A 273 10.33 3.52 11.92
C ASP A 273 9.95 2.13 11.38
N GLU A 274 8.65 1.87 11.19
CA GLU A 274 8.19 0.63 10.53
C GLU A 274 8.67 0.50 9.08
N LEU A 275 8.86 1.63 8.36
CA LEU A 275 9.43 1.61 7.00
C LEU A 275 10.93 1.32 7.05
N GLU A 276 11.65 1.87 8.01
CA GLU A 276 13.07 1.55 8.25
C GLU A 276 13.28 0.07 8.59
N ASP A 277 12.43 -0.48 9.45
CA ASP A 277 12.42 -1.91 9.78
C ASP A 277 12.11 -2.77 8.55
N LEU A 278 11.13 -2.37 7.73
CA LEU A 278 10.77 -3.07 6.49
C LEU A 278 11.92 -3.05 5.47
N LEU A 279 12.58 -1.90 5.28
CA LEU A 279 13.75 -1.79 4.40
C LEU A 279 14.87 -2.73 4.88
N SER A 280 15.13 -2.74 6.18
CA SER A 280 16.12 -3.62 6.81
C SER A 280 15.73 -5.10 6.65
N PHE A 281 14.46 -5.44 6.82
CA PHE A 281 13.93 -6.80 6.62
C PHE A 281 14.18 -7.28 5.18
N CYS A 282 13.83 -6.47 4.18
CA CYS A 282 14.04 -6.81 2.77
C CYS A 282 15.53 -6.98 2.42
N ALA A 283 16.39 -6.11 2.95
CA ALA A 283 17.84 -6.21 2.77
C ALA A 283 18.41 -7.49 3.39
N ALA A 284 18.01 -7.80 4.63
CA ALA A 284 18.54 -8.94 5.39
C ALA A 284 18.04 -10.30 4.87
N THR A 285 16.78 -10.37 4.44
CA THR A 285 16.15 -11.63 4.01
C THR A 285 16.28 -11.91 2.52
N GLY A 286 16.63 -10.90 1.72
CA GLY A 286 16.60 -11.00 0.26
C GLY A 286 15.18 -10.94 -0.33
N VAL A 287 14.15 -10.69 0.49
CA VAL A 287 12.77 -10.52 0.01
C VAL A 287 12.66 -9.30 -0.90
N ARG A 288 11.88 -9.43 -1.98
CA ARG A 288 11.61 -8.37 -2.95
C ARG A 288 10.12 -8.16 -3.21
N PRO A 289 9.70 -6.92 -3.51
CA PRO A 289 8.36 -6.62 -4.00
C PRO A 289 7.96 -7.38 -5.25
N VAL A 290 6.71 -7.84 -5.25
CA VAL A 290 6.08 -8.43 -6.44
C VAL A 290 5.65 -7.29 -7.35
N ILE A 291 6.42 -7.06 -8.40
CA ILE A 291 6.13 -6.07 -9.44
C ILE A 291 5.44 -6.81 -10.60
N ASP A 292 4.24 -6.36 -10.95
CA ASP A 292 3.50 -6.88 -12.10
C ASP A 292 4.00 -6.23 -13.39
N GLU A 293 4.26 -4.92 -13.34
CA GLU A 293 4.62 -4.14 -14.52
C GLU A 293 5.44 -2.91 -14.12
N VAL A 294 6.38 -2.53 -14.99
CA VAL A 294 7.11 -1.26 -14.94
C VAL A 294 6.81 -0.50 -16.22
N LEU A 295 6.25 0.69 -16.09
CA LEU A 295 5.86 1.56 -17.20
C LEU A 295 6.65 2.87 -17.14
N PRO A 296 7.02 3.48 -18.28
CA PRO A 296 7.46 4.87 -18.27
C PRO A 296 6.30 5.78 -17.81
N MET A 297 6.64 6.90 -17.18
CA MET A 297 5.64 7.80 -16.58
C MET A 297 4.64 8.38 -17.61
N ASP A 298 5.04 8.51 -18.88
CA ASP A 298 4.18 8.93 -19.99
C ASP A 298 3.10 7.90 -20.37
N ARG A 299 3.26 6.65 -19.94
CA ARG A 299 2.27 5.56 -20.06
C ARG A 299 1.49 5.31 -18.77
N ALA A 300 1.53 6.24 -17.80
CA ALA A 300 0.87 6.06 -16.51
C ALA A 300 -0.62 5.71 -16.61
N ARG A 301 -1.34 6.26 -17.60
CA ARG A 301 -2.76 5.95 -17.83
C ARG A 301 -3.03 4.45 -17.91
N GLU A 302 -2.17 3.69 -18.58
CA GLU A 302 -2.31 2.24 -18.74
C GLU A 302 -2.22 1.52 -17.39
N GLY A 303 -1.30 1.95 -16.52
CA GLY A 303 -1.19 1.43 -15.16
C GLY A 303 -2.42 1.73 -14.30
N PHE A 304 -3.00 2.93 -14.46
CA PHE A 304 -4.25 3.31 -13.78
C PHE A 304 -5.45 2.47 -14.27
N GLU A 305 -5.56 2.23 -15.58
CA GLU A 305 -6.61 1.40 -16.18
C GLU A 305 -6.54 -0.04 -15.68
N ARG A 306 -5.33 -0.64 -15.70
CA ARG A 306 -5.08 -1.99 -15.19
C ARG A 306 -5.40 -2.11 -13.69
N MET A 307 -5.05 -1.08 -12.90
CA MET A 307 -5.40 -1.04 -11.48
C MET A 307 -6.92 -0.95 -11.26
N ALA A 308 -7.60 -0.14 -12.07
CA ALA A 308 -9.05 0.06 -11.97
C ALA A 308 -9.85 -1.19 -12.36
N SER A 309 -9.38 -1.96 -13.36
CA SER A 309 -9.97 -3.26 -13.73
C SER A 309 -9.64 -4.38 -12.74
N GLY A 310 -8.63 -4.18 -11.89
CA GLY A 310 -8.18 -5.17 -10.92
C GLY A 310 -7.42 -6.33 -11.57
N GLU A 311 -6.88 -6.15 -12.77
CA GLU A 311 -6.16 -7.19 -13.51
C GLU A 311 -4.75 -7.46 -12.97
N GLN A 312 -4.17 -6.51 -12.24
CA GLN A 312 -2.82 -6.62 -11.74
C GLN A 312 -2.63 -7.73 -10.70
N PHE A 313 -1.39 -8.23 -10.62
CA PHE A 313 -0.93 -9.09 -9.52
C PHE A 313 0.39 -8.55 -8.95
N GLY A 314 0.28 -7.80 -7.87
CA GLY A 314 1.40 -7.08 -7.26
C GLY A 314 1.30 -5.57 -7.48
N LYS A 315 2.45 -4.93 -7.67
CA LYS A 315 2.61 -3.48 -7.81
C LYS A 315 2.86 -3.10 -9.27
N ILE A 316 2.33 -1.94 -9.65
CA ILE A 316 2.64 -1.28 -10.93
C ILE A 316 3.57 -0.12 -10.61
N VAL A 317 4.72 -0.06 -11.28
CA VAL A 317 5.74 0.97 -11.07
C VAL A 317 5.78 1.89 -12.27
N LEU A 318 5.88 3.19 -12.02
CA LEU A 318 6.23 4.20 -13.00
C LEU A 318 7.72 4.51 -12.87
N SER A 319 8.49 4.29 -13.93
CA SER A 319 9.89 4.72 -13.98
C SER A 319 9.96 6.20 -14.32
N GLY A 320 10.80 6.93 -13.58
CA GLY A 320 11.22 8.28 -13.95
C GLY A 320 12.06 8.28 -15.22
N SER A 321 12.13 9.43 -15.89
CA SER A 321 12.99 9.69 -17.05
C SER A 321 14.48 9.77 -16.69
#